data_AF-A0A1I2K4Q3-F1
#
_entry.id   AF-A0A1I2K4Q3-F1
#
_cell.length_a   1.000
_cell.length_b   1.000
_cell.length_c   1.000
_cell.angle_alpha   90.00
_cell.angle_beta   90.00
_cell.angle_gamma   90.00
#
_symmetry.space_group_name_H-M   'P 1'
#
loop_
_entity.id
_entity.type
_entity.pdbx_description
1 polymer ?
#
loop_
_entity_poly.entity_id
_entity_poly.type
_entity_poly.pdbx_seq_one_letter_code
_entity_poly.pdbx_strand_id
1 'polypeptide(L)'
;MWRLNADAGGQWWGAWIRNMKTGGDTAIGSLRVPRNQTLLGVPSNFSEYFGTAVACDKVPRSVAYFTQPAANAQGNGTYRYGSTYERSTRGRCTGGNVQLVDLGWTKAAKVTLGGR
;
A
#
# COMPACT_ATOMS: atom_id res chain seq x y z
N MET A 1 -1.63 8.89 -2.33
CA MET A 1 -1.66 9.32 -3.74
C MET A 1 -2.66 10.44 -3.90
N TRP A 2 -2.44 11.36 -4.83
CA TRP A 2 -3.35 12.47 -5.11
C TRP A 2 -3.64 12.57 -6.61
N ARG A 3 -4.89 12.92 -6.94
CA ARG A 3 -5.31 13.26 -8.30
C ARG A 3 -4.81 14.67 -8.62
N LEU A 4 -4.05 14.81 -9.71
CA LEU A 4 -3.46 16.07 -10.16
C LEU A 4 -4.26 16.70 -11.30
N ASN A 5 -3.77 17.80 -11.88
CA ASN A 5 -4.39 18.41 -13.06
C ASN A 5 -4.34 17.47 -14.27
N ALA A 6 -5.39 17.47 -15.07
CA ALA A 6 -5.42 16.76 -16.34
C ALA A 6 -4.81 17.63 -17.47
N ASP A 7 -4.34 16.99 -18.53
CA ASP A 7 -3.82 17.64 -19.74
C ASP A 7 -4.46 17.08 -21.03
N ALA A 8 -3.93 17.48 -22.19
CA ALA A 8 -4.36 16.97 -23.50
C ALA A 8 -4.24 15.44 -23.62
N GLY A 9 -3.26 14.84 -22.93
CA GLY A 9 -2.94 13.43 -23.00
C GLY A 9 -3.52 12.56 -21.88
N GLY A 10 -4.08 13.13 -20.80
CA GLY A 10 -4.59 12.28 -19.72
C GLY A 10 -4.84 12.94 -18.37
N GLN A 11 -5.12 12.07 -17.39
CA GLN A 11 -5.23 12.39 -15.98
C GLN A 11 -3.89 12.09 -15.31
N TRP A 12 -3.34 13.05 -14.56
CA TRP A 12 -2.13 12.82 -13.76
C TRP A 12 -2.47 12.32 -12.35
N TRP A 13 -1.68 11.39 -11.86
CA TRP A 13 -1.69 10.91 -10.48
C TRP A 13 -0.30 11.06 -9.89
N GLY A 14 -0.22 11.61 -8.68
CA GLY A 14 1.04 11.72 -7.94
C GLY A 14 1.13 10.76 -6.76
N ALA A 15 2.35 10.46 -6.37
CA ALA A 15 2.69 9.68 -5.18
C ALA A 15 3.58 10.50 -4.22
N TRP A 16 3.33 10.31 -2.92
CA TRP A 16 4.03 10.99 -1.83
C TRP A 16 4.32 10.00 -0.71
N ILE A 17 5.41 10.23 0.02
CA ILE A 17 5.71 9.60 1.30
C ILE A 17 5.43 10.61 2.40
N ARG A 18 4.58 10.24 3.36
CA ARG A 18 4.34 11.05 4.56
C ARG A 18 5.34 10.68 5.65
N ASN A 19 6.10 11.66 6.13
CA ASN A 19 6.86 11.51 7.36
C ASN A 19 5.88 11.55 8.54
N MET A 20 5.70 10.43 9.22
CA MET A 20 4.76 10.33 10.34
C MET A 20 5.21 11.08 11.60
N LYS A 21 6.50 11.44 11.73
CA LYS A 21 7.00 12.24 12.86
C LYS A 21 6.76 13.73 12.66
N THR A 22 7.02 14.24 11.45
CA THR A 22 6.92 15.68 11.15
C THR A 22 5.60 16.06 10.48
N GLY A 23 4.85 15.08 9.97
CA GLY A 23 3.63 15.29 9.19
C GLY A 23 3.87 15.77 7.76
N GLY A 24 5.12 15.98 7.35
CA GLY A 24 5.46 16.49 6.01
C GLY A 24 5.35 15.42 4.94
N ASP A 25 4.78 15.79 3.79
CA ASP A 25 4.70 14.93 2.60
C ASP A 25 5.86 15.24 1.63
N THR A 26 6.59 14.20 1.23
CA THR A 26 7.64 14.29 0.19
C THR A 26 7.15 13.64 -1.09
N ALA A 27 7.13 14.40 -2.20
CA ALA A 27 6.75 13.88 -3.50
C ALA A 27 7.80 12.86 -3.99
N ILE A 28 7.33 11.72 -4.51
CA ILE A 28 8.20 10.66 -5.06
C ILE A 28 8.03 10.46 -6.57
N GLY A 29 6.97 11.02 -7.16
CA GLY A 29 6.78 11.01 -8.61
C GLY A 29 5.33 11.14 -9.04
N SER A 30 5.11 11.14 -10.35
CA SER A 30 3.79 11.16 -10.96
C SER A 30 3.75 10.34 -12.24
N LEU A 31 2.55 9.89 -12.61
CA LEU A 31 2.30 9.16 -13.84
C LEU A 31 1.00 9.65 -14.49
N ARG A 32 0.96 9.62 -15.83
CA ARG A 32 -0.22 9.99 -16.62
C ARG A 32 -0.96 8.73 -17.04
N VAL A 33 -2.27 8.71 -16.78
CA VAL A 33 -3.19 7.67 -17.27
C VAL A 33 -4.13 8.24 -18.33
N PRO A 34 -4.70 7.41 -19.22
CA PRO A 34 -5.67 7.85 -20.22
C PRO A 34 -6.84 8.64 -19.62
N ARG A 35 -7.42 9.58 -20.40
CA ARG A 35 -8.48 10.49 -19.94
C ARG A 35 -9.73 9.81 -19.38
N ASN A 36 -10.02 8.58 -19.79
CA ASN A 36 -11.15 7.81 -19.29
C ASN A 36 -10.89 7.10 -17.94
N GLN A 37 -9.65 7.08 -17.45
CA GLN A 37 -9.27 6.46 -16.17
C GLN A 37 -9.11 7.52 -15.08
N THR A 38 -10.22 8.15 -14.70
CA THR A 38 -10.24 9.26 -13.72
C THR A 38 -10.37 8.81 -12.27
N LEU A 39 -10.60 7.52 -12.03
CA LEU A 39 -10.76 6.91 -10.71
C LEU A 39 -9.69 5.86 -10.45
N LEU A 40 -9.30 5.74 -9.18
CA LEU A 40 -8.49 4.61 -8.73
C LEU A 40 -9.35 3.35 -8.66
N GLY A 41 -8.81 2.23 -9.16
CA GLY A 41 -9.36 0.91 -8.90
C GLY A 41 -9.14 0.48 -7.44
N VAL A 42 -9.40 -0.80 -7.16
CA VAL A 42 -9.20 -1.37 -5.82
C VAL A 42 -7.70 -1.33 -5.46
N PRO A 43 -7.30 -0.61 -4.40
CA PRO A 43 -5.90 -0.58 -3.98
C PRO A 43 -5.44 -1.95 -3.50
N SER A 44 -4.20 -2.31 -3.83
CA SER A 44 -3.56 -3.54 -3.35
C SER A 44 -2.19 -3.24 -2.77
N ASN A 45 -1.80 -3.97 -1.74
CA ASN A 45 -0.45 -3.96 -1.19
C ASN A 45 0.19 -5.33 -1.41
N PHE A 46 1.51 -5.37 -1.56
CA PHE A 46 2.26 -6.61 -1.67
C PHE A 46 3.59 -6.50 -0.92
N SER A 47 4.16 -7.65 -0.58
CA SER A 47 5.52 -7.78 -0.07
C SER A 47 6.20 -8.86 -0.89
N GLU A 48 7.40 -8.55 -1.38
CA GLU A 48 8.17 -9.42 -2.26
C GLU A 48 9.61 -9.52 -1.75
N TYR A 49 10.21 -10.69 -1.92
CA TYR A 49 11.64 -10.88 -1.72
C TYR A 49 12.37 -10.42 -2.99
N PHE A 50 13.22 -9.40 -2.85
CA PHE A 50 14.08 -8.91 -3.93
C PHE A 50 15.53 -9.31 -3.65
N GLY A 51 16.08 -10.24 -4.43
CA GLY A 51 17.42 -10.77 -4.26
C GLY A 51 17.68 -12.00 -5.12
N THR A 52 18.84 -12.64 -4.94
CA THR A 52 19.16 -13.92 -5.59
C THR A 52 18.09 -14.95 -5.26
N ALA A 53 17.56 -15.65 -6.28
CA ALA A 53 16.57 -16.70 -6.05
C ALA A 53 17.13 -17.76 -5.09
N VAL A 54 16.39 -18.02 -4.01
CA VAL A 54 16.74 -19.02 -2.99
C VAL A 54 15.61 -20.05 -2.84
N ALA A 55 15.92 -21.18 -2.22
CA ALA A 55 14.91 -22.17 -1.87
C ALA A 55 13.86 -21.59 -0.90
N CYS A 56 12.69 -22.22 -0.88
CA CYS A 56 11.50 -21.71 -0.18
C CYS A 56 11.68 -21.55 1.34
N ASP A 57 12.53 -22.39 1.94
CA ASP A 57 12.96 -22.39 3.34
C ASP A 57 14.16 -21.47 3.62
N LYS A 58 14.68 -20.81 2.58
CA LYS A 58 15.83 -19.89 2.66
C LYS A 58 15.44 -18.44 2.44
N VAL A 59 14.17 -18.16 2.12
CA VAL A 59 13.66 -16.79 2.05
C VAL A 59 13.72 -16.16 3.45
N PRO A 60 14.51 -15.09 3.66
CA PRO A 60 14.60 -14.44 4.96
C PRO A 60 13.24 -13.95 5.45
N ARG A 61 13.03 -13.98 6.75
CA ARG A 61 11.78 -13.52 7.34
C ARG A 61 11.66 -12.00 7.20
N SER A 62 10.56 -11.53 6.61
CA SER A 62 10.17 -10.12 6.63
C SER A 62 8.74 -9.96 7.12
N VAL A 63 8.47 -8.83 7.77
CA VAL A 63 7.14 -8.48 8.29
C VAL A 63 6.83 -7.04 7.91
N ALA A 64 5.68 -6.84 7.27
CA ALA A 64 5.13 -5.53 6.95
C ALA A 64 3.70 -5.41 7.51
N TYR A 65 3.32 -4.20 7.91
CA TYR A 65 1.97 -3.87 8.35
C TYR A 65 1.38 -2.86 7.38
N PHE A 66 0.26 -3.21 6.77
CA PHE A 66 -0.46 -2.32 5.87
C PHE A 66 -1.77 -1.92 6.52
N THR A 67 -1.97 -0.62 6.73
CA THR A 67 -3.26 -0.07 7.14
C THR A 67 -4.17 0.13 5.94
N GLN A 68 -5.46 0.33 6.18
CA GLN A 68 -6.43 0.63 5.13
C GLN A 68 -6.07 1.97 4.47
N PRO A 69 -6.02 2.03 3.13
CA PRO A 69 -6.02 3.30 2.43
C PRO A 69 -7.18 4.17 2.89
N ALA A 70 -6.89 5.44 3.14
CA ALA A 70 -7.88 6.47 3.43
C ALA A 70 -7.53 7.72 2.65
N ALA A 71 -8.54 8.50 2.26
CA ALA A 71 -8.37 9.70 1.46
C ALA A 71 -9.14 10.89 2.05
N ASN A 72 -8.63 12.08 1.76
CA ASN A 72 -9.15 13.38 2.22
C ASN A 72 -9.21 13.44 3.75
N ALA A 73 -8.04 13.59 4.37
CA ALA A 73 -7.90 13.80 5.80
C ALA A 73 -8.69 15.03 6.24
N GLN A 74 -9.48 14.91 7.30
CA GLN A 74 -10.27 15.98 7.89
C GLN A 74 -9.70 16.47 9.24
N GLY A 75 -8.55 15.94 9.65
CA GLY A 75 -7.93 16.19 10.96
C GLY A 75 -8.28 15.11 11.99
N ASN A 76 -7.56 15.05 13.12
CA ASN A 76 -7.82 14.10 14.22
C ASN A 76 -7.96 12.62 13.81
N GLY A 77 -7.27 12.19 12.75
CA GLY A 77 -7.33 10.81 12.25
C GLY A 77 -8.59 10.45 11.48
N THR A 78 -9.48 11.41 11.19
CA THR A 78 -10.67 11.19 10.37
C THR A 78 -10.41 11.45 8.89
N TYR A 79 -11.09 10.68 8.04
CA TYR A 79 -10.96 10.74 6.59
C TYR A 79 -12.35 10.66 5.96
N ARG A 80 -12.57 11.46 4.91
CA ARG A 80 -13.86 11.45 4.19
C ARG A 80 -14.12 10.11 3.48
N TYR A 81 -13.05 9.43 3.07
CA TYR A 81 -13.11 8.15 2.39
C TYR A 81 -12.20 7.14 3.07
N GLY A 82 -12.74 5.97 3.38
CA GLY A 82 -12.00 4.82 3.91
C GLY A 82 -12.09 3.62 2.98
N SER A 83 -11.42 2.53 3.33
CA SER A 83 -11.47 1.26 2.62
C SER A 83 -11.60 0.11 3.61
N THR A 84 -12.05 -1.06 3.14
CA THR A 84 -12.10 -2.29 3.92
C THR A 84 -11.09 -3.31 3.38
N TYR A 85 -10.69 -4.26 4.22
CA TYR A 85 -9.92 -5.41 3.75
C TYR A 85 -10.88 -6.42 3.13
N GLU A 86 -10.57 -6.91 1.93
CA GLU A 86 -11.42 -7.85 1.21
C GLU A 86 -10.78 -9.25 1.17
N ARG A 87 -9.64 -9.39 0.48
CA ARG A 87 -8.97 -10.66 0.25
C ARG A 87 -7.45 -10.55 0.36
N SER A 88 -6.79 -11.69 0.59
CA SER A 88 -5.35 -11.82 0.46
C SER A 88 -5.01 -13.04 -0.39
N THR A 89 -3.87 -12.98 -1.09
CA THR A 89 -3.30 -14.13 -1.78
C THR A 89 -1.85 -14.27 -1.37
N ARG A 90 -1.35 -15.51 -1.37
CA ARG A 90 0.03 -15.81 -1.01
C ARG A 90 0.66 -16.62 -2.13
N GLY A 91 1.83 -16.18 -2.59
CA GLY A 91 2.64 -16.95 -3.53
C GLY A 91 3.00 -18.33 -2.96
N ARG A 92 3.04 -19.35 -3.81
CA ARG A 92 3.56 -20.66 -3.44
C ARG A 92 4.99 -20.48 -2.89
N CYS A 93 5.41 -21.36 -1.98
CA CYS A 93 6.80 -21.42 -1.55
C CYS A 93 7.35 -20.22 -0.73
N THR A 94 6.49 -19.41 -0.12
CA THR A 94 6.94 -18.22 0.63
C THR A 94 6.97 -18.41 2.14
N GLY A 95 6.46 -19.53 2.70
CA GLY A 95 6.23 -19.69 4.14
C GLY A 95 5.33 -18.61 4.79
N GLY A 96 4.86 -17.64 3.99
CA GLY A 96 4.29 -16.40 4.44
C GLY A 96 2.86 -16.52 4.95
N ASN A 97 2.34 -15.43 5.50
CA ASN A 97 0.99 -15.35 6.05
C ASN A 97 0.49 -13.91 5.99
N VAL A 98 -0.81 -13.73 5.83
CA VAL A 98 -1.47 -12.43 6.02
C VAL A 98 -2.49 -12.58 7.15
N GLN A 99 -2.35 -11.77 8.19
CA GLN A 99 -3.25 -11.75 9.34
C GLN A 99 -3.76 -10.34 9.58
N LEU A 100 -5.04 -10.19 9.88
CA LEU A 100 -5.56 -8.94 10.42
C LEU A 100 -5.18 -8.84 11.89
N VAL A 101 -4.55 -7.74 12.27
CA VAL A 101 -4.14 -7.44 13.64
C VAL A 101 -4.66 -6.08 14.06
N ASP A 102 -4.85 -5.90 15.36
CA ASP A 102 -5.13 -4.60 15.96
C ASP A 102 -3.81 -3.97 16.43
N LEU A 103 -3.57 -2.70 16.06
CA LEU A 103 -2.40 -1.92 16.46
C LEU A 103 -2.68 -0.99 17.64
N GLY A 104 -3.89 -1.07 18.24
CA GLY A 104 -4.36 -0.23 19.34
C GLY A 104 -4.98 1.10 18.89
N TRP A 105 -4.65 1.57 17.68
CA TRP A 105 -5.18 2.81 17.08
C TRP A 105 -5.78 2.58 15.68
N THR A 106 -5.57 1.40 15.09
CA THR A 106 -6.15 1.00 13.80
C THR A 106 -5.99 -0.51 13.59
N LYS A 107 -6.66 -1.05 12.57
CA LYS A 107 -6.45 -2.42 12.09
C LYS A 107 -5.43 -2.43 10.95
N ALA A 108 -4.52 -3.39 10.97
CA ALA A 108 -3.54 -3.60 9.91
C ALA A 108 -3.56 -5.03 9.37
N ALA A 109 -3.31 -5.18 8.07
CA ALA A 109 -2.89 -6.45 7.49
C ALA A 109 -1.39 -6.65 7.78
N LYS A 110 -1.09 -7.56 8.71
CA LYS A 110 0.27 -8.04 8.97
C LYS A 110 0.64 -9.09 7.93
N VAL A 111 1.51 -8.71 7.01
CA VAL A 111 2.08 -9.59 5.99
C VAL A 111 3.42 -10.12 6.51
N THR A 112 3.52 -11.43 6.67
CA THR A 112 4.78 -12.13 6.95
C THR A 112 5.21 -12.87 5.69
N LEU A 113 6.48 -12.77 5.32
CA LEU A 113 7.11 -13.54 4.25
C LEU A 113 8.30 -14.31 4.84
N GLY A 114 8.60 -15.50 4.32
CA GLY A 114 9.78 -16.29 4.65
C GLY A 114 9.79 -16.85 6.08
N GLY A 115 10.96 -17.36 6.49
CA GLY A 115 11.23 -17.81 7.86
C GLY A 115 10.65 -19.17 8.25
N ARG A 116 10.52 -20.09 7.29
CA ARG A 116 10.22 -21.51 7.55
C ARG A 116 11.46 -22.37 7.37
#